data_AF-A0A673HXP8-F1
#
_entry.id   AF-A0A673HXP8-F1
#
_cell.length_a   1.000
_cell.length_b   1.000
_cell.length_c   1.000
_cell.angle_alpha   90.00
_cell.angle_beta   90.00
_cell.angle_gamma   90.00
#
_symmetry.space_group_name_H-M   'P 1'
#
loop_
_entity.id
_entity.type
_entity.pdbx_description
1 polymer ?
#
loop_
_entity_poly.entity_id
_entity_poly.type
_entity_poly.pdbx_seq_one_letter_code
_entity_poly.pdbx_strand_id
1 'polypeptide(L)'
;MKIFIFFSIAAPRITTLLETVDASLDHNATFICEVDSYPQADITWTRNNYPIRYYDSRYIIRENGQMLIIPNVKDSDNGEYCCIASNGIGEPAKSCGALQLKMKPQIKRHPTNMTLIVESKAVLPCLTLGYPKPDISWIKEDDLIKVNSRISVLESGSLKINNIKKEDAGQYRCVARNSFGIVYSKPVTIEVQAPARILKVPKEKKVQIGSEVTLECNATGNPIPSITWLENGNTVNPLLYTHFSLFPTFLFASLLLFLLALALRSKLIVLSSHLTVSESRAQCVHVKYASVCAAINRIQTTIIPQAADRTAAIRFKPY
;
A
#
# COMPACT_ATOMS: atom_id res chain seq x y z
N MET A 1 -68.55 36.09 -11.85
CA MET A 1 -67.58 36.44 -12.90
C MET A 1 -66.75 35.20 -13.19
N LYS A 2 -67.09 34.44 -14.25
CA LYS A 2 -66.28 33.30 -14.68
C LYS A 2 -65.10 33.88 -15.46
N ILE A 3 -63.89 33.75 -14.93
CA ILE A 3 -62.68 34.10 -15.66
C ILE A 3 -62.54 33.06 -16.76
N PHE A 4 -62.84 33.44 -18.00
CA PHE A 4 -62.52 32.64 -19.17
C PHE A 4 -61.05 32.89 -19.49
N ILE A 5 -60.19 31.95 -19.12
CA ILE A 5 -58.82 31.91 -19.62
C ILE A 5 -58.93 31.43 -21.06
N PHE A 6 -58.88 32.37 -22.02
CA PHE A 6 -58.75 32.03 -23.43
C PHE A 6 -57.29 31.65 -23.68
N PHE A 7 -57.01 30.35 -23.77
CA PHE A 7 -55.75 29.91 -24.32
C PHE A 7 -55.76 30.23 -25.83
N SER A 8 -54.84 31.08 -26.26
CA SER A 8 -54.68 31.38 -27.68
C SER A 8 -54.07 30.16 -28.36
N ILE A 9 -54.68 29.72 -29.47
CA ILE A 9 -54.14 28.62 -30.27
C ILE A 9 -52.74 29.03 -30.74
N ALA A 10 -51.75 28.19 -30.44
CA ALA A 10 -50.35 28.45 -30.69
C ALA A 10 -49.61 27.15 -31.05
N ALA A 11 -48.71 27.26 -32.03
CA ALA A 11 -47.76 26.20 -32.36
C ALA A 11 -46.86 25.87 -31.14
N PRO A 12 -46.32 24.66 -31.03
CA PRO A 12 -45.50 24.29 -29.89
C PRO A 12 -44.20 25.09 -29.86
N ARG A 13 -43.80 25.49 -28.66
CA ARG A 13 -42.51 26.15 -28.42
C ARG A 13 -41.80 25.44 -27.29
N ILE A 14 -40.60 24.95 -27.56
CA ILE A 14 -39.71 24.43 -26.52
C ILE A 14 -39.17 25.64 -25.73
N THR A 15 -39.48 25.72 -24.45
CA THR A 15 -39.12 26.86 -23.60
C THR A 15 -37.68 26.81 -23.13
N THR A 16 -37.15 25.59 -22.98
CA THR A 16 -35.79 25.32 -22.52
C THR A 16 -35.12 24.35 -23.49
N LEU A 17 -34.02 24.78 -24.13
CA LEU A 17 -33.28 23.94 -25.05
C LEU A 17 -32.64 22.77 -24.30
N LEU A 18 -32.66 21.59 -24.91
CA LEU A 18 -31.95 20.43 -24.40
C LEU A 18 -30.44 20.66 -24.43
N GLU A 19 -29.80 20.46 -23.30
CA GLU A 19 -28.35 20.51 -23.16
C GLU A 19 -27.73 19.10 -23.17
N THR A 20 -26.40 19.05 -23.14
CA THR A 20 -25.68 17.79 -22.97
C THR A 20 -25.82 17.29 -21.54
N VAL A 21 -26.23 16.04 -21.39
CA VAL A 21 -26.33 15.35 -20.10
C VAL A 21 -25.06 14.52 -19.89
N ASP A 22 -24.28 14.93 -18.91
CA ASP A 22 -23.10 14.19 -18.44
C ASP A 22 -23.56 13.04 -17.54
N ALA A 23 -23.43 11.81 -18.04
CA ALA A 23 -23.92 10.61 -17.37
C ALA A 23 -22.78 9.77 -16.79
N SER A 24 -23.08 9.07 -15.70
CA SER A 24 -22.23 8.02 -15.13
C SER A 24 -22.81 6.64 -15.42
N LEU A 25 -21.94 5.64 -15.57
CA LEU A 25 -22.37 4.25 -15.73
C LEU A 25 -23.26 3.81 -14.56
N ASP A 26 -24.25 2.97 -14.87
CA ASP A 26 -25.20 2.38 -13.92
C ASP A 26 -26.08 3.39 -13.14
N HIS A 27 -26.03 4.68 -13.49
CA HIS A 27 -26.95 5.70 -12.98
C HIS A 27 -28.01 6.03 -14.04
N ASN A 28 -29.09 6.68 -13.64
CA ASN A 28 -30.12 7.13 -14.57
C ASN A 28 -29.71 8.49 -15.16
N ALA A 29 -29.89 8.67 -16.47
CA ALA A 29 -29.85 9.98 -17.11
C ALA A 29 -31.28 10.41 -17.48
N THR A 30 -31.54 11.72 -17.41
CA THR A 30 -32.86 12.27 -17.70
C THR A 30 -32.73 13.47 -18.62
N PHE A 31 -33.51 13.48 -19.70
CA PHE A 31 -33.76 14.67 -20.52
C PHE A 31 -35.15 15.22 -20.19
N ILE A 32 -35.25 16.54 -20.07
CA ILE A 32 -36.50 17.25 -19.79
C ILE A 32 -36.75 18.23 -20.93
N CYS A 33 -37.89 18.08 -21.59
CA CYS A 33 -38.33 18.89 -22.71
C CYS A 33 -39.59 19.66 -22.31
N GLU A 34 -39.40 20.90 -21.88
CA GLU A 34 -40.50 21.78 -21.50
C GLU A 34 -41.10 22.42 -22.76
N VAL A 35 -42.40 22.22 -22.95
CA VAL A 35 -43.13 22.66 -24.15
C VAL A 35 -44.31 23.54 -23.74
N ASP A 36 -44.37 24.73 -24.30
CA ASP A 36 -45.52 25.62 -24.26
C ASP A 36 -46.32 25.48 -25.56
N SER A 37 -47.58 25.07 -25.48
CA SER A 37 -48.45 24.90 -26.65
C SER A 37 -49.94 24.87 -26.29
N TYR A 38 -50.78 25.34 -27.21
CA TYR A 38 -52.23 25.13 -27.13
C TYR A 38 -52.83 24.89 -28.52
N PRO A 39 -53.49 23.74 -28.78
CA PRO A 39 -53.67 22.58 -27.90
C PRO A 39 -52.36 21.94 -27.43
N GLN A 40 -52.44 21.10 -26.40
CA GLN A 40 -51.27 20.40 -25.86
C GLN A 40 -50.60 19.55 -26.97
N ALA A 41 -49.29 19.68 -27.10
CA ALA A 41 -48.51 18.97 -28.10
C ALA A 41 -48.30 17.50 -27.72
N ASP A 42 -48.28 16.65 -28.73
CA ASP A 42 -47.71 15.31 -28.64
C ASP A 42 -46.18 15.42 -28.70
N ILE A 43 -45.51 14.71 -27.79
CA ILE A 43 -44.05 14.79 -27.62
C ILE A 43 -43.44 13.43 -27.90
N THR A 44 -42.54 13.42 -28.88
CA THR A 44 -41.81 12.23 -29.30
C THR A 44 -40.32 12.43 -29.13
N TRP A 45 -39.59 11.33 -28.96
CA TRP A 45 -38.14 11.34 -28.80
C TRP A 45 -37.46 10.57 -29.92
N THR A 46 -36.28 11.02 -30.30
CA THR A 46 -35.38 10.31 -31.22
C THR A 46 -34.02 10.14 -30.58
N ARG A 47 -33.33 9.06 -30.94
CA ARG A 47 -31.92 8.82 -30.63
C ARG A 47 -31.14 8.64 -31.91
N ASN A 48 -30.11 9.47 -32.13
CA ASN A 48 -29.32 9.48 -33.37
C ASN A 48 -30.21 9.48 -34.62
N ASN A 49 -31.26 10.31 -34.61
CA ASN A 49 -32.31 10.41 -35.64
C ASN A 49 -33.25 9.20 -35.79
N TYR A 50 -33.11 8.14 -35.01
CA TYR A 50 -34.06 7.02 -34.97
C TYR A 50 -35.14 7.23 -33.90
N PRO A 51 -36.42 6.98 -34.19
CA PRO A 51 -37.49 7.19 -33.22
C PRO A 51 -37.36 6.23 -32.03
N ILE A 52 -37.41 6.79 -30.82
CA ILE A 52 -37.58 6.03 -29.58
C ILE A 52 -39.06 5.68 -29.48
N ARG A 53 -39.36 4.39 -29.49
CA ARG A 53 -40.74 3.92 -29.42
C ARG A 53 -41.19 3.85 -27.96
N TYR A 54 -42.44 4.22 -27.67
CA TYR A 54 -42.98 4.23 -26.31
C TYR A 54 -42.89 2.86 -25.60
N TYR A 55 -42.94 1.77 -26.36
CA TYR A 55 -42.84 0.40 -25.85
C TYR A 55 -41.41 -0.13 -25.78
N ASP A 56 -40.39 0.68 -26.09
CA ASP A 56 -39.00 0.29 -25.91
C ASP A 56 -38.67 0.28 -24.41
N SER A 57 -38.48 -0.93 -23.86
CA SER A 57 -38.18 -1.13 -22.44
C SER A 57 -36.85 -0.52 -21.99
N ARG A 58 -35.99 -0.08 -22.92
CA ARG A 58 -34.77 0.67 -22.61
C ARG A 58 -35.08 2.04 -22.02
N TYR A 59 -36.20 2.67 -22.36
CA TYR A 59 -36.50 4.06 -22.02
C TYR A 59 -37.76 4.16 -21.16
N ILE A 60 -37.80 5.14 -20.27
CA ILE A 60 -39.00 5.45 -19.49
C ILE A 60 -39.42 6.86 -19.85
N ILE A 61 -40.60 7.00 -20.44
CA ILE A 61 -41.18 8.30 -20.80
C ILE A 61 -42.23 8.67 -19.75
N ARG A 62 -42.13 9.88 -19.18
CA ARG A 62 -43.03 10.40 -18.13
C ARG A 62 -43.50 11.82 -18.47
N GLU A 63 -44.39 12.36 -17.65
CA GLU A 63 -44.88 13.74 -17.75
C GLU A 63 -45.44 14.07 -19.14
N ASN A 64 -46.36 13.23 -19.65
CA ASN A 64 -46.95 13.36 -20.98
C ASN A 64 -45.91 13.48 -22.12
N GLY A 65 -44.79 12.79 -22.01
CA GLY A 65 -43.73 12.83 -23.02
C GLY A 65 -42.62 13.84 -22.75
N GLN A 66 -42.80 14.77 -21.80
CA GLN A 66 -41.80 15.81 -21.51
C GLN A 66 -40.52 15.27 -20.87
N MET A 67 -40.56 14.09 -20.25
CA MET A 67 -39.40 13.52 -19.58
C MET A 67 -39.00 12.18 -20.20
N LEU A 68 -37.75 12.09 -20.68
CA LEU A 68 -37.12 10.85 -21.14
C LEU A 68 -36.07 10.40 -20.13
N ILE A 69 -36.27 9.25 -19.50
CA ILE A 69 -35.34 8.66 -18.54
C ILE A 69 -34.66 7.45 -19.19
N ILE A 70 -33.34 7.42 -19.10
CA ILE A 70 -32.46 6.35 -19.56
C ILE A 70 -31.92 5.66 -18.30
N PRO A 71 -32.56 4.57 -17.83
CA PRO A 71 -32.13 3.89 -16.61
C PRO A 71 -30.81 3.16 -16.79
N ASN A 72 -29.97 3.05 -15.75
CA ASN A 72 -28.73 2.28 -15.77
C ASN A 72 -27.89 2.50 -17.04
N VAL A 73 -27.41 3.73 -17.24
CA VAL A 73 -26.70 4.15 -18.46
C VAL A 73 -25.51 3.22 -18.76
N LYS A 74 -25.39 2.85 -20.04
CA LYS A 74 -24.33 2.03 -20.62
C LYS A 74 -23.57 2.82 -21.69
N ASP A 75 -22.40 2.30 -22.08
CA ASP A 75 -21.61 2.87 -23.18
C ASP A 75 -22.41 3.01 -24.49
N SER A 76 -23.23 1.99 -24.76
CA SER A 76 -24.11 1.96 -25.92
C SER A 76 -25.26 2.96 -25.88
N ASP A 77 -25.39 3.82 -24.85
CA ASP A 77 -26.41 4.88 -24.78
C ASP A 77 -25.86 6.25 -25.17
N ASN A 78 -24.54 6.38 -25.34
CA ASN A 78 -23.92 7.60 -25.83
C ASN A 78 -24.54 7.99 -27.19
N GLY A 79 -24.83 9.27 -27.39
CA GLY A 79 -25.45 9.75 -28.63
C GLY A 79 -26.31 10.99 -28.45
N GLU A 80 -26.89 11.45 -29.56
CA GLU A 80 -27.80 12.58 -29.61
C GLU A 80 -29.24 12.14 -29.34
N TYR A 81 -29.93 12.89 -28.50
CA TYR A 81 -31.33 12.72 -28.16
C TYR A 81 -32.10 13.99 -28.50
N CYS A 82 -33.15 13.87 -29.31
CA CYS A 82 -33.98 15.02 -29.65
C CYS A 82 -35.43 14.82 -29.20
N CYS A 83 -35.98 15.85 -28.57
CA CYS A 83 -37.39 16.01 -28.33
C CYS A 83 -38.04 16.71 -29.53
N ILE A 84 -39.19 16.21 -29.96
CA ILE A 84 -39.98 16.77 -31.06
C ILE A 84 -41.42 16.94 -30.57
N ALA A 85 -41.93 18.17 -30.58
CA ALA A 85 -43.28 18.51 -30.14
C ALA A 85 -44.15 18.98 -31.31
N SER A 86 -45.33 18.38 -31.46
CA SER A 86 -46.28 18.72 -32.53
C SER A 86 -47.71 18.75 -32.00
N ASN A 87 -48.49 19.76 -32.37
CA ASN A 87 -49.93 19.85 -32.04
C ASN A 87 -50.81 20.07 -33.28
N GLY A 88 -50.25 19.90 -34.49
CA GLY A 88 -50.95 20.17 -35.76
C GLY A 88 -51.10 21.65 -36.11
N ILE A 89 -50.60 22.57 -35.26
CA ILE A 89 -50.54 24.00 -35.52
C ILE A 89 -49.09 24.39 -35.82
N GLY A 90 -48.86 24.96 -37.01
CA GLY A 90 -47.53 25.39 -37.43
C GLY A 90 -46.51 24.25 -37.55
N GLU A 91 -45.23 24.62 -37.54
CA GLU A 91 -44.13 23.66 -37.61
C GLU A 91 -43.86 23.00 -36.26
N PRO A 92 -43.50 21.71 -36.22
CA PRO A 92 -43.07 21.05 -34.99
C PRO A 92 -41.83 21.72 -34.38
N ALA A 93 -41.82 21.90 -33.06
CA ALA A 93 -40.62 22.33 -32.36
C ALA A 93 -39.68 21.13 -32.12
N LYS A 94 -38.38 21.33 -32.32
CA LYS A 94 -37.35 20.32 -32.08
C LYS A 94 -36.20 20.92 -31.29
N SER A 95 -35.74 20.19 -30.28
CA SER A 95 -34.49 20.49 -29.57
C SER A 95 -33.71 19.19 -29.37
N CYS A 96 -32.39 19.25 -29.46
CA CYS A 96 -31.49 18.11 -29.30
C CYS A 96 -30.44 18.39 -28.23
N GLY A 97 -30.12 17.36 -27.45
CA GLY A 97 -29.00 17.33 -26.51
C GLY A 97 -28.26 16.00 -26.62
N ALA A 98 -27.01 15.93 -26.18
CA ALA A 98 -26.24 14.69 -26.21
C ALA A 98 -26.20 14.02 -24.83
N LEU A 99 -26.24 12.70 -24.78
CA LEU A 99 -25.78 11.96 -23.60
C LEU A 99 -24.29 11.68 -23.78
N GLN A 100 -23.48 12.17 -22.85
CA GLN A 100 -22.05 11.91 -22.81
C GLN A 100 -21.69 11.16 -21.54
N LEU A 101 -21.11 9.97 -21.68
CA LEU A 101 -20.53 9.30 -20.54
C LEU A 101 -19.28 10.04 -20.07
N LYS A 102 -19.30 10.49 -18.82
CA LYS A 102 -18.17 11.14 -18.17
C LYS A 102 -18.06 10.64 -16.75
N MET A 103 -16.93 10.03 -16.44
CA MET A 103 -16.66 9.57 -15.09
C MET A 103 -15.21 9.85 -14.75
N LYS A 104 -15.00 10.71 -13.74
CA LYS A 104 -13.68 10.97 -13.18
C LYS A 104 -13.06 9.67 -12.67
N PRO A 105 -11.72 9.52 -12.71
CA PRO A 105 -11.09 8.31 -12.23
C PRO A 105 -11.38 8.09 -10.75
N GLN A 106 -11.65 6.84 -10.38
CA GLN A 106 -11.84 6.41 -9.00
C GLN A 106 -11.02 5.15 -8.75
N ILE A 107 -10.26 5.11 -7.67
CA ILE A 107 -9.54 3.90 -7.26
C ILE A 107 -10.47 3.09 -6.36
N LYS A 108 -10.88 1.90 -6.83
CA LYS A 108 -11.72 0.96 -6.07
C LYS A 108 -10.92 0.04 -5.18
N ARG A 109 -9.75 -0.41 -5.65
CA ARG A 109 -8.83 -1.24 -4.86
C ARG A 109 -7.49 -0.53 -4.74
N HIS A 110 -7.24 0.02 -3.56
CA HIS A 110 -5.96 0.62 -3.20
C HIS A 110 -4.91 -0.46 -2.89
N PRO A 111 -3.61 -0.18 -3.09
CA PRO A 111 -2.55 -1.01 -2.54
C PRO A 111 -2.49 -0.91 -1.02
N THR A 112 -1.90 -1.93 -0.40
CA THR A 112 -1.74 -2.07 1.06
C THR A 112 -0.31 -2.40 1.41
N ASN A 113 0.14 -2.06 2.63
CA ASN A 113 1.52 -2.25 3.04
C ASN A 113 1.93 -3.73 2.87
N MET A 114 3.15 -3.97 2.40
CA MET A 114 3.66 -5.32 2.18
C MET A 114 5.11 -5.41 2.61
N THR A 115 5.44 -6.55 3.21
CA THR A 115 6.81 -6.98 3.44
C THR A 115 7.15 -8.05 2.41
N LEU A 116 8.11 -7.75 1.54
CA LEU A 116 8.54 -8.60 0.44
C LEU A 116 9.91 -9.20 0.73
N ILE A 117 10.21 -10.34 0.11
CA ILE A 117 11.53 -10.98 0.24
C ILE A 117 12.33 -10.68 -1.04
N VAL A 118 13.64 -10.44 -0.92
CA VAL A 118 14.53 -10.33 -2.09
C VAL A 118 14.35 -11.51 -3.06
N GLU A 119 14.55 -11.26 -4.35
CA GLU A 119 14.42 -12.23 -5.45
C GLU A 119 12.99 -12.75 -5.71
N SER A 120 12.04 -12.44 -4.83
CA SER A 120 10.62 -12.76 -5.03
C SER A 120 9.97 -11.90 -6.12
N LYS A 121 8.71 -12.21 -6.42
CA LYS A 121 7.84 -11.43 -7.31
C LYS A 121 6.71 -10.84 -6.49
N ALA A 122 6.36 -9.59 -6.78
CA ALA A 122 5.25 -8.88 -6.13
C ALA A 122 4.29 -8.26 -7.16
N VAL A 123 3.03 -8.12 -6.75
CA VAL A 123 1.99 -7.40 -7.50
C VAL A 123 1.25 -6.47 -6.54
N LEU A 124 1.44 -5.17 -6.70
CA LEU A 124 0.74 -4.14 -5.95
C LEU A 124 -0.57 -3.81 -6.68
N PRO A 125 -1.73 -4.00 -6.06
CA PRO A 125 -3.00 -3.79 -6.73
C PRO A 125 -3.33 -2.30 -6.91
N CYS A 126 -3.90 -1.94 -8.06
CA CYS A 126 -4.58 -0.66 -8.25
C CYS A 126 -5.73 -0.79 -9.25
N LEU A 127 -6.93 -1.15 -8.75
CA LEU A 127 -8.11 -1.25 -9.60
C LEU A 127 -8.78 0.11 -9.71
N THR A 128 -8.96 0.60 -10.92
CA THR A 128 -9.55 1.91 -11.21
C THR A 128 -10.82 1.79 -12.04
N LEU A 129 -11.79 2.64 -11.75
CA LEU A 129 -12.90 2.94 -12.65
C LEU A 129 -12.69 4.33 -13.23
N GLY A 130 -13.23 4.58 -14.41
CA GLY A 130 -13.34 5.90 -15.02
C GLY A 130 -13.80 5.77 -16.46
N TYR A 131 -14.36 6.85 -17.00
CA TYR A 131 -14.73 6.92 -18.41
C TYR A 131 -14.37 8.30 -18.98
N PRO A 132 -13.54 8.38 -20.04
CA PRO A 132 -12.80 7.28 -20.69
C PRO A 132 -11.93 6.48 -19.71
N LYS A 133 -11.57 5.24 -20.10
CA LYS A 133 -10.75 4.32 -19.29
C LYS A 133 -9.49 5.06 -18.82
N PRO A 134 -9.22 5.13 -17.50
CA PRO A 134 -8.08 5.87 -17.00
C PRO A 134 -6.75 5.23 -17.41
N ASP A 135 -5.77 6.07 -17.74
CA ASP A 135 -4.37 5.71 -17.81
C ASP A 135 -3.81 5.58 -16.40
N ILE A 136 -3.06 4.51 -16.14
CA ILE A 136 -2.58 4.16 -14.81
C ILE A 136 -1.06 4.17 -14.79
N SER A 137 -0.50 4.94 -13.86
CA SER A 137 0.94 5.00 -13.60
C SER A 137 1.24 4.86 -12.11
N TRP A 138 2.49 4.60 -11.77
CA TRP A 138 2.93 4.45 -10.39
C TRP A 138 4.08 5.38 -10.08
N ILE A 139 4.08 5.93 -8.86
CA ILE A 139 5.15 6.73 -8.32
C ILE A 139 5.77 6.02 -7.11
N LYS A 140 7.10 6.12 -6.96
CA LYS A 140 7.88 5.70 -5.79
C LYS A 140 8.60 6.93 -5.27
N GLU A 141 8.38 7.28 -3.99
CA GLU A 141 9.09 8.42 -3.35
C GLU A 141 8.99 9.70 -4.18
N ASP A 142 7.80 9.94 -4.75
CA ASP A 142 7.43 11.06 -5.62
C ASP A 142 7.95 11.02 -7.07
N ASP A 143 8.81 10.06 -7.42
CA ASP A 143 9.28 9.83 -8.78
C ASP A 143 8.40 8.86 -9.57
N LEU A 144 8.15 9.18 -10.84
CA LEU A 144 7.46 8.27 -11.76
C LEU A 144 8.29 7.01 -12.02
N ILE A 145 7.70 5.85 -11.77
CA ILE A 145 8.33 4.56 -12.02
C ILE A 145 8.44 4.32 -13.53
N LYS A 146 9.66 4.09 -14.00
CA LYS A 146 9.94 3.69 -15.38
C LYS A 146 9.79 2.19 -15.55
N VAL A 147 8.86 1.80 -16.44
CA VAL A 147 8.66 0.40 -16.84
C VAL A 147 9.93 -0.15 -17.51
N ASN A 148 10.30 -1.38 -17.19
CA ASN A 148 11.46 -2.09 -17.73
C ASN A 148 11.22 -3.61 -17.70
N SER A 149 12.25 -4.42 -17.99
CA SER A 149 12.13 -5.89 -18.00
C SER A 149 11.71 -6.50 -16.65
N ARG A 150 11.97 -5.80 -15.54
CA ARG A 150 11.68 -6.23 -14.17
C ARG A 150 10.37 -5.65 -13.62
N ILE A 151 10.04 -4.41 -14.01
CA ILE A 151 8.91 -3.64 -13.50
C ILE A 151 7.93 -3.35 -14.63
N SER A 152 6.67 -3.74 -14.47
CA SER A 152 5.61 -3.53 -15.48
C SER A 152 4.28 -3.17 -14.83
N VAL A 153 3.49 -2.31 -15.49
CA VAL A 153 2.08 -2.07 -15.10
C VAL A 153 1.20 -3.03 -15.90
N LEU A 154 0.38 -3.82 -15.19
CA LEU A 154 -0.56 -4.76 -15.81
C LEU A 154 -1.78 -4.00 -16.38
N GLU A 155 -2.54 -4.64 -17.26
CA GLU A 155 -3.78 -4.06 -17.80
C GLU A 155 -4.80 -3.70 -16.70
N SER A 156 -4.76 -4.43 -15.59
CA SER A 156 -5.56 -4.13 -14.39
C SER A 156 -5.13 -2.87 -13.63
N GLY A 157 -4.05 -2.21 -14.05
CA GLY A 157 -3.41 -1.09 -13.34
C GLY A 157 -2.42 -1.49 -12.25
N SER A 158 -2.33 -2.78 -11.93
CA SER A 158 -1.48 -3.27 -10.84
C SER A 158 0.00 -3.22 -11.23
N LEU A 159 0.86 -2.77 -10.31
CA LEU A 159 2.32 -2.75 -10.51
C LEU A 159 2.88 -4.13 -10.21
N LYS A 160 3.48 -4.76 -11.21
CA LYS A 160 4.21 -6.02 -11.08
C LYS A 160 5.71 -5.75 -11.04
N ILE A 161 6.38 -6.27 -10.01
CA ILE A 161 7.82 -6.21 -9.85
C ILE A 161 8.33 -7.65 -9.72
N ASN A 162 9.18 -8.08 -10.65
CA ASN A 162 9.89 -9.35 -10.55
C ASN A 162 11.24 -9.14 -9.85
N ASN A 163 11.85 -10.21 -9.32
CA ASN A 163 13.20 -10.18 -8.73
C ASN A 163 13.40 -8.96 -7.79
N ILE A 164 12.63 -8.93 -6.70
CA ILE A 164 12.64 -7.84 -5.72
C ILE A 164 14.05 -7.58 -5.20
N LYS A 165 14.44 -6.32 -5.12
CA LYS A 165 15.71 -5.83 -4.61
C LYS A 165 15.50 -4.94 -3.40
N LYS A 166 16.54 -4.75 -2.59
CA LYS A 166 16.51 -3.84 -1.43
C LYS A 166 16.10 -2.40 -1.82
N GLU A 167 16.51 -1.94 -2.99
CA GLU A 167 16.17 -0.61 -3.54
C GLU A 167 14.68 -0.43 -3.89
N ASP A 168 13.92 -1.52 -3.99
CA ASP A 168 12.48 -1.46 -4.22
C ASP A 168 11.69 -1.13 -2.95
N ALA A 169 12.34 -1.11 -1.77
CA ALA A 169 11.71 -0.60 -0.55
C ALA A 169 11.40 0.90 -0.68
N GLY A 170 10.31 1.34 -0.07
CA GLY A 170 9.91 2.75 -0.07
C GLY A 170 8.40 2.94 -0.11
N GLN A 171 7.98 4.20 -0.27
CA GLN A 171 6.57 4.56 -0.38
C GLN A 171 6.13 4.61 -1.85
N TYR A 172 5.02 3.95 -2.16
CA TYR A 172 4.42 3.93 -3.50
C TYR A 172 3.04 4.60 -3.51
N ARG A 173 2.66 5.16 -4.66
CA ARG A 173 1.27 5.52 -4.96
C ARG A 173 0.93 5.14 -6.40
N CYS A 174 -0.30 4.68 -6.59
CA CYS A 174 -0.90 4.55 -7.91
C CYS A 174 -1.55 5.88 -8.30
N VAL A 175 -1.45 6.24 -9.57
CA VAL A 175 -2.03 7.45 -10.16
C VAL A 175 -2.92 7.02 -11.32
N ALA A 176 -4.18 7.43 -11.30
CA ALA A 176 -5.12 7.16 -12.38
C ALA A 176 -5.61 8.48 -12.98
N ARG A 177 -5.52 8.61 -14.31
CA ARG A 177 -5.78 9.84 -15.04
C ARG A 177 -6.70 9.60 -16.24
N ASN A 178 -7.68 10.48 -16.44
CA ASN A 178 -8.38 10.62 -17.72
C ASN A 178 -8.62 12.12 -18.01
N SER A 179 -9.36 12.42 -19.08
CA SER A 179 -9.68 13.79 -19.49
C SER A 179 -10.47 14.60 -18.44
N PHE A 180 -11.07 13.95 -17.45
CA PHE A 180 -11.92 14.59 -16.43
C PHE A 180 -11.26 14.70 -15.06
N GLY A 181 -10.06 14.13 -14.87
CA GLY A 181 -9.31 14.32 -13.64
C GLY A 181 -8.18 13.34 -13.41
N ILE A 182 -7.56 13.49 -12.24
CA ILE A 182 -6.46 12.66 -11.74
C ILE A 182 -6.81 12.29 -10.30
N VAL A 183 -6.61 11.03 -9.93
CA VAL A 183 -6.75 10.55 -8.55
C VAL A 183 -5.53 9.74 -8.14
N TYR A 184 -5.15 9.85 -6.86
CA TYR A 184 -4.02 9.16 -6.26
C TYR A 184 -4.53 8.11 -5.28
N SER A 185 -3.84 6.97 -5.20
CA SER A 185 -4.11 6.01 -4.14
C SER A 185 -3.63 6.56 -2.79
N LYS A 186 -4.10 5.94 -1.71
CA LYS A 186 -3.42 6.06 -0.42
C LYS A 186 -1.94 5.67 -0.59
N PRO A 187 -1.00 6.36 0.09
CA PRO A 187 0.39 5.93 0.13
C PRO A 187 0.50 4.55 0.76
N VAL A 188 1.36 3.72 0.18
CA VAL A 188 1.66 2.38 0.67
C VAL A 188 3.15 2.24 0.91
N THR A 189 3.54 1.65 2.03
CA THR A 189 4.94 1.36 2.34
C THR A 189 5.26 -0.08 1.99
N ILE A 190 6.33 -0.28 1.22
CA ILE A 190 6.89 -1.57 0.89
C ILE A 190 8.20 -1.74 1.64
N GLU A 191 8.28 -2.82 2.42
CA GLU A 191 9.51 -3.24 3.10
C GLU A 191 10.12 -4.43 2.36
N VAL A 192 11.45 -4.51 2.32
CA VAL A 192 12.16 -5.61 1.67
C VAL A 192 13.09 -6.30 2.67
N GLN A 193 12.77 -7.55 2.97
CA GLN A 193 13.54 -8.45 3.83
C GLN A 193 14.46 -9.35 3.01
N ALA A 194 15.51 -9.84 3.66
CA ALA A 194 16.46 -10.76 3.08
C ALA A 194 16.71 -11.92 4.06
N PRO A 195 16.66 -13.17 3.59
CA PRO A 195 16.90 -14.33 4.45
C PRO A 195 18.32 -14.28 5.03
N ALA A 196 18.47 -14.90 6.21
CA ALA A 196 19.77 -15.05 6.82
C ALA A 196 20.70 -15.91 5.94
N ARG A 197 21.92 -15.43 5.70
CA ARG A 197 22.94 -16.15 4.94
C ARG A 197 24.28 -16.03 5.63
N ILE A 198 24.91 -17.16 5.91
CA ILE A 198 26.28 -17.20 6.42
C ILE A 198 27.23 -16.80 5.30
N LEU A 199 27.98 -15.73 5.52
CA LEU A 199 29.03 -15.23 4.62
C LEU A 199 30.37 -15.89 4.91
N LYS A 200 30.69 -16.07 6.20
CA LYS A 200 31.94 -16.70 6.65
C LYS A 200 31.62 -17.87 7.55
N VAL A 201 31.95 -19.06 7.07
CA VAL A 201 31.83 -20.31 7.84
C VAL A 201 33.11 -20.49 8.68
N PRO A 202 32.99 -20.91 9.95
CA PRO A 202 34.14 -21.27 10.77
C PRO A 202 34.92 -22.40 10.08
N LYS A 203 36.24 -22.22 9.90
CA LYS A 203 37.12 -23.27 9.37
C LYS A 203 37.70 -24.11 10.51
N GLU A 204 37.97 -25.37 10.21
CA GLU A 204 38.70 -26.25 11.12
C GLU A 204 40.08 -25.65 11.46
N LYS A 205 40.44 -25.68 12.74
CA LYS A 205 41.73 -25.22 13.24
C LYS A 205 42.33 -26.30 14.14
N LYS A 206 43.53 -26.75 13.82
CA LYS A 206 44.35 -27.57 14.72
C LYS A 206 45.07 -26.63 15.68
N VAL A 207 44.87 -26.82 16.98
CA VAL A 207 45.41 -25.95 18.02
C VAL A 207 46.15 -26.77 19.06
N GLN A 208 47.19 -26.19 19.66
CA GLN A 208 47.93 -26.83 20.74
C GLN A 208 47.12 -26.77 22.03
N ILE A 209 47.26 -27.79 22.87
CA ILE A 209 46.62 -27.83 24.18
C ILE A 209 47.05 -26.59 24.99
N GLY A 210 46.09 -25.92 25.61
CA GLY A 210 46.30 -24.69 26.38
C GLY A 210 46.38 -23.41 25.56
N SER A 211 46.36 -23.48 24.23
CA SER A 211 46.27 -22.29 23.37
C SER A 211 44.84 -21.78 23.22
N GLU A 212 44.71 -20.49 22.94
CA GLU A 212 43.43 -19.83 22.69
C GLU A 212 43.04 -19.95 21.21
N VAL A 213 41.79 -20.29 20.93
CA VAL A 213 41.26 -20.39 19.57
C VAL A 213 40.07 -19.46 19.38
N THR A 214 40.08 -18.68 18.28
CA THR A 214 38.93 -17.88 17.87
C THR A 214 38.26 -18.51 16.65
N LEU A 215 36.96 -18.77 16.76
CA LEU A 215 36.11 -19.15 15.64
C LEU A 215 35.26 -17.96 15.22
N GLU A 216 35.20 -17.73 13.92
CA GLU A 216 34.50 -16.58 13.34
C GLU A 216 33.36 -17.07 12.46
N CYS A 217 32.17 -16.54 12.71
CA CYS A 217 30.99 -16.72 11.88
C CYS A 217 30.47 -15.32 11.53
N ASN A 218 30.23 -15.06 10.26
CA ASN A 218 29.60 -13.82 9.80
C ASN A 218 28.34 -14.20 9.02
N ALA A 219 27.21 -13.59 9.37
CA ALA A 219 25.95 -13.78 8.68
C ALA A 219 25.32 -12.43 8.30
N THR A 220 24.70 -12.38 7.12
CA THR A 220 23.91 -11.24 6.65
C THR A 220 22.43 -11.61 6.63
N GLY A 221 21.56 -10.63 6.73
CA GLY A 221 20.12 -10.78 6.60
C GLY A 221 19.42 -9.43 6.81
N ASN A 222 18.15 -9.34 6.43
CA ASN A 222 17.27 -8.28 6.89
C ASN A 222 15.96 -8.92 7.38
N PRO A 223 15.69 -8.94 8.69
CA PRO A 223 16.47 -8.31 9.77
C PRO A 223 17.85 -8.94 9.98
N ILE A 224 18.74 -8.25 10.70
CA ILE A 224 20.08 -8.75 11.05
C ILE A 224 19.93 -10.04 11.85
N PRO A 225 20.58 -11.16 11.43
CA PRO A 225 20.42 -12.45 12.09
C PRO A 225 21.21 -12.52 13.40
N SER A 226 20.66 -13.23 14.40
CA SER A 226 21.40 -13.61 15.61
C SER A 226 22.27 -14.84 15.35
N ILE A 227 23.51 -14.84 15.84
CA ILE A 227 24.43 -15.98 15.74
C ILE A 227 24.44 -16.77 17.06
N THR A 228 24.19 -18.08 16.97
CA THR A 228 24.26 -19.02 18.11
C THR A 228 25.30 -20.09 17.82
N TRP A 229 26.14 -20.39 18.82
CA TRP A 229 27.18 -21.42 18.71
C TRP A 229 26.75 -22.70 19.43
N LEU A 230 27.04 -23.85 18.82
CA LEU A 230 26.80 -25.17 19.38
C LEU A 230 28.13 -25.92 19.50
N GLU A 231 28.40 -26.51 20.66
CA GLU A 231 29.48 -27.47 20.89
C GLU A 231 28.87 -28.85 21.12
N ASN A 232 29.19 -29.82 20.26
CA ASN A 232 28.64 -31.19 20.32
C ASN A 232 27.11 -31.25 20.41
N GLY A 233 26.42 -30.29 19.78
CA GLY A 233 24.96 -30.17 19.79
C GLY A 233 24.37 -29.37 20.96
N ASN A 234 25.18 -28.97 21.94
CA ASN A 234 24.75 -28.16 23.08
C ASN A 234 25.04 -26.68 22.84
N THR A 235 24.13 -25.80 23.26
CA THR A 235 24.34 -24.34 23.13
C THR A 235 25.51 -23.90 24.00
N VAL A 236 26.48 -23.23 23.37
CA VAL A 236 27.57 -22.60 24.09
C VAL A 236 27.01 -21.36 24.78
N ASN A 237 27.04 -21.33 26.11
CA ASN A 237 26.76 -20.12 26.87
C ASN A 237 28.01 -19.24 26.90
N PRO A 238 28.00 -18.02 26.34
CA PRO A 238 29.15 -17.12 26.36
C PRO A 238 29.69 -16.85 27.77
N LEU A 239 28.82 -16.92 28.79
CA LEU A 239 29.17 -16.66 30.19
C LEU A 239 29.94 -17.82 30.86
N LEU A 240 29.99 -19.01 30.25
CA LEU A 240 30.71 -20.17 30.78
C LEU A 240 32.14 -20.31 30.23
N TYR A 241 32.50 -19.58 29.16
CA TYR A 241 33.82 -19.67 28.50
C TYR A 241 34.66 -18.39 28.61
N THR A 242 34.15 -17.35 29.28
CA THR A 242 34.93 -16.15 29.55
C THR A 242 35.80 -16.33 30.79
N HIS A 243 37.08 -16.66 30.61
CA HIS A 243 38.08 -15.90 31.35
C HIS A 243 38.06 -14.48 30.78
N PHE A 244 37.22 -13.62 31.35
CA PHE A 244 37.22 -12.19 31.07
C PHE A 244 38.60 -11.64 31.49
N SER A 245 39.55 -11.56 30.56
CA SER A 245 40.53 -10.49 30.61
C SER A 245 39.79 -9.22 30.25
N LEU A 246 39.21 -8.56 31.27
CA LEU A 246 38.97 -7.13 31.21
C LEU A 246 40.32 -6.50 30.87
N PHE A 247 40.53 -6.07 29.62
CA PHE A 247 41.67 -5.22 29.35
C PHE A 247 41.47 -3.90 30.11
N PRO A 248 42.48 -3.46 30.88
CA PRO A 248 42.43 -2.27 31.71
C PRO A 248 42.56 -1.00 30.85
N THR A 249 42.33 0.16 31.47
CA THR A 249 42.78 1.52 31.08
C THR A 249 41.80 2.56 30.50
N PHE A 250 40.48 2.45 30.67
CA PHE A 250 39.59 3.62 30.43
C PHE A 250 38.60 3.98 31.54
N LEU A 251 38.51 3.22 32.64
CA LEU A 251 37.61 3.53 33.75
C LEU A 251 38.30 3.99 35.04
N PHE A 252 39.62 3.88 35.16
CA PHE A 252 40.33 4.31 36.38
C PHE A 252 40.79 5.78 36.36
N ALA A 253 40.92 6.41 35.18
CA ALA A 253 41.30 7.82 35.10
C ALA A 253 40.16 8.76 35.53
N SER A 254 38.90 8.42 35.24
CA SER A 254 37.74 9.24 35.61
C SER A 254 37.38 9.12 37.09
N LEU A 255 37.50 7.94 37.70
CA LEU A 255 37.20 7.72 39.11
C LEU A 255 38.24 8.38 40.04
N LEU A 256 39.52 8.38 39.66
CA LEU A 256 40.59 9.03 40.42
C LEU A 256 40.47 10.57 40.37
N LEU A 257 40.08 11.13 39.22
CA LEU A 257 39.75 12.56 39.07
C LEU A 257 38.49 12.95 39.85
N PHE A 258 37.48 12.08 39.92
CA PHE A 258 36.26 12.31 40.68
C PHE A 258 36.50 12.26 42.20
N LEU A 259 37.36 11.34 42.68
CA LEU A 259 37.74 11.25 44.09
C LEU A 259 38.64 12.42 44.54
N LEU A 260 39.53 12.92 43.67
CA LEU A 260 40.29 14.15 43.92
C LEU A 260 39.41 15.40 43.96
N ALA A 261 38.36 15.46 43.12
CA ALA A 261 37.38 16.55 43.14
C ALA A 261 36.49 16.55 44.41
N LEU A 262 36.22 15.37 44.98
CA LEU A 262 35.49 15.22 46.24
C LEU A 262 36.35 15.58 47.46
N ALA A 263 37.67 15.35 47.42
CA ALA A 263 38.59 15.72 48.51
C ALA A 263 38.75 17.24 48.68
N LEU A 264 38.58 18.02 47.60
CA LEU A 264 38.65 19.50 47.63
C LEU A 264 37.35 20.19 48.07
N ARG A 265 36.27 19.44 48.32
CA ARG A 265 34.98 19.97 48.82
C ARG A 265 34.69 19.60 50.27
N SER A 266 35.73 19.39 51.07
CA SER A 266 35.58 19.39 52.52
C SER A 266 35.49 20.83 53.03
N LYS A 267 34.28 21.38 53.07
CA LYS A 267 33.89 22.33 54.13
C LYS A 267 32.37 22.46 54.21
N LEU A 268 31.87 21.93 55.33
CA LEU A 268 30.67 22.30 56.10
C LEU A 268 29.40 21.45 55.91
N ILE A 269 29.05 20.77 57.03
CA ILE A 269 27.74 20.71 57.74
C ILE A 269 26.61 19.95 57.02
N VAL A 270 25.75 19.06 57.57
CA VAL A 270 25.56 18.23 58.80
C VAL A 270 24.10 17.69 58.68
N LEU A 271 23.81 16.46 59.15
CA LEU A 271 22.48 15.80 59.39
C LEU A 271 21.63 15.47 58.15
N SER A 272 20.82 14.41 58.06
CA SER A 272 20.69 13.10 58.73
C SER A 272 19.68 12.28 57.90
N SER A 273 19.75 10.95 57.99
CA SER A 273 18.64 9.98 57.91
C SER A 273 17.71 9.95 56.68
N HIS A 274 17.83 8.94 55.82
CA HIS A 274 16.98 7.72 55.86
C HIS A 274 17.30 6.76 54.70
N LEU A 275 17.49 5.48 55.04
CA LEU A 275 17.48 4.33 54.14
C LEU A 275 16.06 4.08 53.61
N THR A 276 15.95 3.66 52.35
CA THR A 276 15.03 2.59 51.93
C THR A 276 15.55 1.92 50.65
N VAL A 277 15.73 0.59 50.72
CA VAL A 277 15.94 -0.31 49.58
C VAL A 277 14.56 -0.85 49.18
N SER A 278 14.26 -0.86 47.89
CA SER A 278 13.08 -1.52 47.33
C SER A 278 13.49 -2.30 46.07
N GLU A 279 13.45 -3.62 46.18
CA GLU A 279 13.36 -4.54 45.04
C GLU A 279 11.95 -4.46 44.43
N SER A 280 11.85 -4.47 43.10
CA SER A 280 10.82 -5.28 42.43
C SER A 280 11.04 -5.43 40.93
N ARG A 281 11.14 -6.72 40.56
CA ARG A 281 10.51 -7.41 39.42
C ARG A 281 10.94 -7.07 37.99
N ALA A 282 11.64 -8.06 37.43
CA ALA A 282 11.74 -8.38 36.02
C ALA A 282 10.37 -8.67 35.38
N GLN A 283 10.18 -8.19 34.15
CA GLN A 283 9.24 -8.75 33.17
C GLN A 283 9.58 -8.20 31.77
N CYS A 284 9.80 -9.10 30.80
CA CYS A 284 9.52 -8.93 29.36
C CYS A 284 9.77 -10.30 28.67
N VAL A 285 8.73 -11.10 28.43
CA VAL A 285 7.93 -11.23 27.18
C VAL A 285 8.69 -11.93 26.05
N HIS A 286 8.25 -13.16 25.79
CA HIS A 286 8.56 -13.98 24.62
C HIS A 286 8.12 -13.32 23.31
N VAL A 287 9.00 -13.31 22.28
CA VAL A 287 8.59 -13.44 20.87
C VAL A 287 9.60 -14.33 20.14
N LYS A 288 9.09 -15.41 19.53
CA LYS A 288 9.80 -16.42 18.74
C LYS A 288 10.22 -15.86 17.38
N TYR A 289 11.47 -16.10 16.97
CA TYR A 289 11.80 -16.59 15.63
C TYR A 289 13.02 -17.52 15.74
N ALA A 290 12.76 -18.83 15.58
CA ALA A 290 13.81 -19.84 15.50
C ALA A 290 14.29 -19.94 14.05
N SER A 291 15.61 -19.95 13.84
CA SER A 291 16.22 -20.40 12.59
C SER A 291 17.12 -21.58 12.94
N VAL A 292 16.69 -22.78 12.55
CA VAL A 292 17.45 -24.02 12.64
C VAL A 292 18.28 -24.15 11.37
N CYS A 293 19.60 -24.29 11.49
CA CYS A 293 20.42 -24.87 10.43
C CYS A 293 21.36 -25.91 11.04
N ALA A 294 21.00 -27.18 10.85
CA ALA A 294 21.87 -28.32 11.03
C ALA A 294 22.75 -28.49 9.78
N ALA A 295 24.05 -28.72 10.00
CA ALA A 295 24.91 -29.39 9.04
C ALA A 295 25.84 -30.30 9.84
N ILE A 296 25.43 -31.58 9.94
CA ILE A 296 26.22 -32.64 10.57
C ILE A 296 27.21 -33.14 9.51
N ASN A 297 28.51 -32.98 9.77
CA ASN A 297 29.50 -33.90 9.24
C ASN A 297 30.29 -34.49 10.40
N ARG A 298 30.24 -35.82 10.49
CA ARG A 298 30.88 -36.65 11.51
C ARG A 298 32.36 -36.30 11.66
N ILE A 299 32.81 -36.09 12.89
CA ILE A 299 34.20 -36.31 13.27
C ILE A 299 34.16 -37.32 14.43
N GLN A 300 34.59 -38.54 14.14
CA GLN A 300 34.89 -39.53 15.17
C GLN A 300 36.24 -39.19 15.79
N THR A 301 36.29 -39.07 17.11
CA THR A 301 37.54 -39.13 17.87
C THR A 301 37.38 -40.13 19.00
N THR A 302 38.14 -41.21 18.88
CA THR A 302 38.31 -42.31 19.82
C THR A 302 38.81 -41.77 21.17
N ILE A 303 38.12 -42.12 22.26
CA ILE A 303 38.50 -41.74 23.63
C ILE A 303 39.27 -42.89 24.28
N ILE A 304 40.52 -42.65 24.65
CA ILE A 304 41.28 -43.42 25.66
C ILE A 304 41.21 -42.60 26.96
N PRO A 305 40.90 -43.19 28.13
CA PRO A 305 40.60 -42.41 29.32
C PRO A 305 41.86 -42.09 30.12
N GLN A 306 42.09 -40.83 30.46
CA GLN A 306 42.58 -40.42 31.80
C GLN A 306 42.57 -38.90 31.96
N ALA A 307 42.31 -38.49 33.19
CA ALA A 307 41.99 -37.15 33.65
C ALA A 307 43.08 -36.08 33.36
N ALA A 308 42.65 -34.95 32.82
CA ALA A 308 43.04 -33.59 33.20
C ALA A 308 42.30 -32.61 32.28
N ASP A 309 41.62 -31.65 32.91
CA ASP A 309 41.03 -30.46 32.29
C ASP A 309 42.01 -29.79 31.31
N ARG A 310 41.83 -30.02 30.01
CA ARG A 310 42.77 -29.61 28.94
C ARG A 310 42.06 -29.28 27.64
N THR A 311 40.91 -28.60 27.71
CA THR A 311 40.26 -28.01 26.54
C THR A 311 40.89 -26.65 26.22
N ALA A 312 41.12 -26.38 24.93
CA ALA A 312 41.53 -25.07 24.45
C ALA A 312 40.44 -24.03 24.80
N ALA A 313 40.80 -22.83 25.23
CA ALA A 313 39.83 -21.77 25.45
C ALA A 313 39.29 -21.29 24.09
N ILE A 314 38.01 -21.57 23.82
CA ILE A 314 37.35 -21.18 22.57
C ILE A 314 36.66 -19.83 22.78
N ARG A 315 37.13 -18.79 22.08
CA ARG A 315 36.40 -17.53 21.97
C ARG A 315 35.53 -17.51 20.72
N PHE A 316 34.29 -17.13 20.93
CA PHE A 316 33.31 -16.88 19.89
C PHE A 316 33.17 -15.39 19.70
N LYS A 317 33.37 -14.90 18.48
CA LYS A 317 33.14 -13.48 18.14
C LYS A 317 31.91 -13.37 17.24
N PRO A 318 30.81 -12.75 17.71
CA PRO A 318 29.80 -12.20 16.82
C PRO A 318 30.28 -10.84 16.31
N TYR A 319 30.20 -10.63 15.00
CA TYR A 319 30.21 -9.30 14.39
C TYR A 319 28.97 -9.19 13.51
#